data_AF-A0A924E1F8-F1
#
_entry.id   AF-A0A924E1F8-F1
#
_cell.length_a   1.000
_cell.length_b   1.000
_cell.length_c   1.000
_cell.angle_alpha   90.00
_cell.angle_beta   90.00
_cell.angle_gamma   90.00
#
_symmetry.space_group_name_H-M   'P 1'
#
loop_
_entity.id
_entity.type
_entity.pdbx_description
1 polymer ?
#
loop_
_entity_poly.entity_id
_entity_poly.type
_entity_poly.pdbx_seq_one_letter_code
_entity_poly.pdbx_strand_id
1 'polypeptide(L)'
;MITINSAFDDPALRQIAKKLLGEAFGNAEPRLARMGELALGPVDRWATLLDRNPPTLVSHDRHGERIDEIELHPAYRLSEGAAYGGGCVAASYDPALAAEHGGARHSLGLLLGFLYSQGESGIY
;
A
#
# COMPACT_ATOMS: atom_id res chain seq x y z
N MET A 1 7.84 16.15 -19.93
CA MET A 1 7.35 15.56 -18.67
C MET A 1 7.06 14.10 -18.99
N ILE A 2 7.84 13.15 -18.46
CA ILE A 2 7.59 11.72 -18.70
C ILE A 2 6.47 11.33 -17.74
N THR A 3 5.28 11.07 -18.26
CA THR A 3 4.16 10.53 -17.47
C THR A 3 4.55 9.11 -17.08
N ILE A 4 4.83 8.88 -15.80
CA ILE A 4 4.99 7.52 -15.29
C ILE A 4 3.61 6.88 -15.36
N ASN A 5 3.49 5.77 -16.09
CA ASN A 5 2.29 4.95 -16.17
C ASN A 5 1.89 4.52 -14.75
N SER A 6 0.60 4.49 -14.39
CA SER A 6 0.15 3.95 -13.10
C SER A 6 0.14 2.42 -13.17
N ALA A 7 0.43 1.73 -12.06
CA ALA A 7 0.24 0.26 -12.02
C ALA A 7 -1.22 -0.13 -12.33
N PHE A 8 -2.17 0.79 -12.12
CA PHE A 8 -3.57 0.59 -12.44
C PHE A 8 -3.93 0.83 -13.91
N ASP A 9 -2.98 1.24 -14.76
CA ASP A 9 -3.21 1.37 -16.21
C ASP A 9 -3.13 0.03 -16.94
N ASP A 10 -2.76 -1.07 -16.25
CA ASP A 10 -2.84 -2.43 -16.79
C ASP A 10 -4.29 -2.79 -17.22
N PRO A 11 -4.54 -3.03 -18.53
CA PRO A 11 -5.87 -3.35 -19.03
C PRO A 11 -6.49 -4.58 -18.39
N ALA A 12 -5.70 -5.62 -18.10
CA ALA A 12 -6.17 -6.85 -17.48
C ALA A 12 -6.57 -6.60 -16.02
N LEU A 13 -5.76 -5.85 -15.26
CA LEU A 13 -6.10 -5.49 -13.89
C LEU A 13 -7.36 -4.64 -13.82
N ARG A 14 -7.51 -3.65 -14.72
CA ARG A 14 -8.74 -2.83 -14.81
C ARG A 14 -9.97 -3.69 -15.12
N GLN A 15 -9.85 -4.67 -16.01
CA GLN A 15 -10.95 -5.59 -16.32
C GLN A 15 -11.32 -6.46 -15.12
N ILE A 16 -10.33 -6.97 -14.38
CA ILE A 16 -10.55 -7.74 -13.15
C ILE A 16 -11.23 -6.86 -12.09
N ALA A 17 -10.75 -5.65 -11.86
CA ALA A 17 -11.32 -4.70 -10.91
C ALA A 17 -12.78 -4.37 -11.24
N LYS A 18 -13.10 -4.10 -12.52
CA LYS A 18 -14.48 -3.90 -12.98
C LYS A 18 -15.37 -5.10 -12.69
N LYS A 19 -14.86 -6.32 -12.94
CA LYS A 19 -15.61 -7.55 -12.69
C LYS A 19 -15.87 -7.79 -11.21
N LEU A 20 -14.87 -7.53 -10.35
CA LEU A 20 -14.97 -7.77 -8.91
C LEU A 20 -15.85 -6.73 -8.21
N LEU A 21 -15.73 -5.46 -8.59
CA LEU A 21 -16.41 -4.34 -7.92
C LEU A 21 -17.79 -4.04 -8.51
N GLY A 22 -18.06 -4.49 -9.74
CA GLY A 22 -19.35 -4.26 -10.40
C GLY A 22 -19.69 -2.77 -10.48
N GLU A 23 -20.90 -2.40 -10.03
CA GLU A 23 -21.38 -1.02 -10.00
C GLU A 23 -20.53 -0.10 -9.11
N ALA A 24 -19.84 -0.64 -8.09
CA ALA A 24 -19.00 0.13 -7.20
C ALA A 24 -17.66 0.56 -7.84
N PHE A 25 -17.31 0.03 -9.01
CA PHE A 25 -16.03 0.33 -9.68
C PHE A 25 -15.78 1.83 -9.85
N GLY A 26 -16.80 2.60 -10.25
CA GLY A 26 -16.66 4.04 -10.45
C GLY A 26 -16.28 4.81 -9.17
N ASN A 27 -16.72 4.32 -8.01
CA ASN A 27 -16.39 4.92 -6.71
C ASN A 27 -14.97 4.52 -6.23
N ALA A 28 -14.54 3.30 -6.53
CA ALA A 28 -13.22 2.78 -6.15
C ALA A 28 -12.09 3.22 -7.09
N GLU A 29 -12.39 3.51 -8.36
CA GLU A 29 -11.40 3.80 -9.40
C GLU A 29 -10.40 4.90 -9.01
N PRO A 30 -10.81 6.05 -8.42
CA PRO A 30 -9.86 7.08 -8.00
C PRO A 30 -8.84 6.59 -6.97
N ARG A 31 -9.26 5.74 -6.03
CA ARG A 31 -8.37 5.18 -5.00
C ARG A 31 -7.41 4.14 -5.60
N LEU A 32 -7.91 3.28 -6.48
CA LEU A 32 -7.08 2.31 -7.20
C LEU A 32 -6.04 3.01 -8.07
N ALA A 33 -6.43 4.03 -8.83
CA ALA A 33 -5.52 4.84 -9.63
C ALA A 33 -4.45 5.50 -8.76
N ARG A 34 -4.85 6.10 -7.63
CA ARG A 34 -3.92 6.73 -6.70
C ARG A 34 -2.93 5.75 -6.08
N MET A 35 -3.38 4.56 -5.69
CA MET A 35 -2.47 3.52 -5.19
C MET A 35 -1.49 3.08 -6.27
N GLY A 36 -1.95 2.93 -7.52
CA GLY A 36 -1.06 2.57 -8.63
C GLY A 36 0.01 3.61 -8.95
N GLU A 37 -0.29 4.91 -8.78
CA GLU A 37 0.71 5.99 -8.86
C GLU A 37 1.73 5.94 -7.71
N LEU A 38 1.26 5.63 -6.49
CA LEU A 38 2.12 5.50 -5.32
C LEU A 38 3.09 4.33 -5.48
N ALA A 39 2.57 3.18 -5.92
CA ALA A 39 3.32 1.94 -6.13
C ALA A 39 4.51 2.13 -7.08
N LEU A 40 4.28 2.66 -8.28
CA LEU A 40 5.35 2.90 -9.27
C LEU A 40 6.13 4.22 -9.06
N GLY A 41 5.83 4.94 -7.98
CA GLY A 41 6.43 6.24 -7.69
C GLY A 41 7.17 6.22 -6.35
N PRO A 42 6.65 6.89 -5.31
CA PRO A 42 7.32 6.99 -4.02
C PRO A 42 7.54 5.63 -3.32
N VAL A 43 6.61 4.67 -3.42
CA VAL A 43 6.73 3.39 -2.71
C VAL A 43 7.93 2.58 -3.22
N ASP A 44 8.10 2.44 -4.53
CA ASP A 44 9.30 1.82 -5.14
C ASP A 44 10.62 2.47 -4.68
N ARG A 45 10.66 3.81 -4.60
CA ARG A 45 11.84 4.53 -4.09
C ARG A 45 12.10 4.26 -2.61
N TRP A 46 11.05 4.18 -1.80
CA TRP A 46 11.18 3.85 -0.39
C TRP A 46 11.62 2.40 -0.20
N ALA A 47 11.10 1.45 -0.99
CA ALA A 47 11.54 0.06 -0.98
C ALA A 47 13.06 -0.04 -1.21
N THR A 48 13.60 0.66 -2.21
CA THR A 48 15.04 0.73 -2.44
C THR A 48 15.83 1.27 -1.23
N LEU A 49 15.28 2.24 -0.49
CA LEU A 49 15.90 2.75 0.73
C LEU A 49 15.84 1.73 1.86
N LEU A 50 14.73 1.01 2.00
CA LEU A 50 14.54 -0.01 3.04
C LEU A 50 15.44 -1.23 2.80
N ASP A 51 15.57 -1.69 1.56
CA ASP A 51 16.49 -2.79 1.20
C ASP A 51 17.94 -2.46 1.57
N ARG A 52 18.34 -1.19 1.43
CA ARG A 52 19.68 -0.72 1.78
C ARG A 52 19.87 -0.44 3.28
N ASN A 53 18.78 -0.22 4.01
CA ASN A 53 18.78 0.16 5.43
C ASN A 53 17.82 -0.76 6.20
N PRO A 54 18.14 -2.05 6.32
CA PRO A 54 17.26 -3.01 6.97
C PRO A 54 17.06 -2.69 8.46
N PRO A 55 15.91 -3.09 9.04
CA PRO A 55 15.65 -2.94 10.47
C PRO A 55 16.76 -3.56 11.33
N THR A 56 17.19 -2.85 12.37
CA THR A 56 18.22 -3.33 13.30
C THR A 56 17.68 -3.47 14.71
N LEU A 57 17.96 -4.61 15.36
CA LEU A 57 17.61 -4.83 16.76
C LEU A 57 18.64 -4.18 17.68
N VAL A 58 18.16 -3.27 18.54
CA VAL A 58 18.90 -2.72 19.67
C VAL A 58 18.41 -3.43 20.93
N SER A 59 19.11 -4.50 21.31
CA SER A 59 18.72 -5.33 22.46
C SER A 59 18.92 -4.63 23.80
N HIS A 60 20.00 -3.85 23.93
CA HIS A 60 20.38 -3.16 25.16
C HIS A 60 20.79 -1.72 24.86
N ASP A 61 20.54 -0.83 25.81
CA ASP A 61 21.00 0.55 25.74
C ASP A 61 22.50 0.67 26.08
N ARG A 62 23.02 1.90 26.08
CA ARG A 62 24.42 2.19 26.39
C ARG A 62 24.82 1.88 27.84
N HIS A 63 23.86 1.65 28.73
CA HIS A 63 24.06 1.30 30.14
C HIS A 63 23.98 -0.22 30.37
N GLY A 64 23.62 -1.00 29.35
CA GLY A 64 23.45 -2.44 29.44
C GLY A 64 22.05 -2.86 29.90
N GLU A 65 21.09 -1.92 29.96
CA GLU A 65 19.70 -2.23 30.27
C GLU A 65 19.00 -2.76 29.02
N ARG A 66 18.21 -3.83 29.17
CA ARG A 66 17.49 -4.46 28.04
C ARG A 66 16.33 -3.58 27.59
N ILE A 67 16.29 -3.25 26.29
CA ILE A 67 15.23 -2.41 25.67
C ILE A 67 14.49 -3.10 24.51
N ASP A 68 15.13 -4.04 23.81
CA ASP A 68 14.56 -4.79 22.67
C ASP A 68 13.87 -3.92 21.61
N GLU A 69 14.46 -2.78 21.25
CA GLU A 69 13.91 -1.85 20.27
C GLU A 69 14.35 -2.19 18.84
N ILE A 70 13.51 -1.87 17.85
CA ILE A 70 13.85 -1.98 16.43
C ILE A 70 14.05 -0.57 15.87
N GLU A 71 15.29 -0.28 15.45
CA GLU A 71 15.58 0.93 14.70
C GLU A 71 15.19 0.76 13.22
N LEU A 72 14.39 1.71 12.72
CA LEU A 72 13.84 1.70 11.37
C LEU A 72 14.28 2.95 10.62
N HIS A 73 14.59 2.80 9.34
CA HIS A 73 14.79 3.95 8.46
C HIS A 73 13.47 4.74 8.32
N PRO A 74 13.49 6.10 8.27
CA PRO A 74 12.27 6.92 8.18
C PRO A 74 11.32 6.56 7.02
N ALA A 75 11.86 6.02 5.93
CA ALA A 75 11.09 5.52 4.79
C ALA A 75 10.07 4.43 5.17
N TYR A 76 10.29 3.71 6.27
CA TYR A 76 9.38 2.66 6.73
C TYR A 76 8.00 3.25 7.06
N ARG A 77 7.97 4.33 7.83
CA ARG A 77 6.71 5.01 8.22
C ARG A 77 6.02 5.68 7.04
N LEU A 78 6.78 6.15 6.04
CA LEU A 78 6.20 6.69 4.81
C LEU A 78 5.51 5.58 4.00
N SER A 79 6.16 4.43 3.86
CA SER A 79 5.65 3.28 3.11
C SER A 79 4.45 2.64 3.83
N GLU A 80 4.51 2.51 5.16
CA GLU A 80 3.39 2.13 6.04
C GLU A 80 2.19 3.06 5.86
N GLY A 81 2.43 4.38 5.85
CA GLY A 81 1.38 5.38 5.63
C GLY A 81 0.73 5.26 4.24
N ALA A 82 1.50 4.92 3.21
CA ALA A 82 0.95 4.67 1.87
C ALA A 82 0.10 3.40 1.82
N ALA A 83 0.54 2.30 2.44
CA ALA A 83 -0.23 1.05 2.50
C ALA A 83 -1.54 1.23 3.28
N TYR A 84 -1.44 1.54 4.58
CA TYR A 84 -2.59 1.54 5.47
C TYR A 84 -3.47 2.78 5.26
N GLY A 85 -2.86 3.95 5.06
CA GLY A 85 -3.59 5.17 4.70
C GLY A 85 -4.21 5.10 3.30
N GLY A 86 -3.64 4.30 2.40
CA GLY A 86 -4.21 4.00 1.08
C GLY A 86 -5.43 3.09 1.13
N GLY A 87 -5.66 2.40 2.24
CA GLY A 87 -6.86 1.58 2.47
C GLY A 87 -6.69 0.09 2.23
N CYS A 88 -5.46 -0.43 2.11
CA CYS A 88 -5.19 -1.87 1.94
C CYS A 88 -5.93 -2.75 2.96
N VAL A 89 -6.13 -2.24 4.18
CA VAL A 89 -6.93 -2.89 5.23
C VAL A 89 -8.28 -2.20 5.40
N ALA A 90 -8.27 -0.88 5.62
CA ALA A 90 -9.47 -0.12 5.98
C ALA A 90 -10.60 -0.21 4.95
N ALA A 91 -10.28 -0.36 3.65
CA ALA A 91 -11.30 -0.51 2.61
C ALA A 91 -12.17 -1.76 2.81
N SER A 92 -11.71 -2.75 3.57
CA SER A 92 -12.54 -3.90 3.93
C SER A 92 -13.37 -3.69 5.19
N TYR A 93 -13.11 -2.69 6.05
CA TYR A 93 -13.72 -2.67 7.40
C TYR A 93 -14.31 -1.33 7.82
N ASP A 94 -13.85 -0.23 7.24
CA ASP A 94 -14.32 1.10 7.58
C ASP A 94 -15.67 1.40 6.89
N PRO A 95 -16.75 1.63 7.65
CA PRO A 95 -18.04 2.02 7.08
C PRO A 95 -17.97 3.29 6.22
N ALA A 96 -17.00 4.18 6.44
CA ALA A 96 -16.81 5.39 5.62
C ALA A 96 -16.41 5.06 4.17
N LEU A 97 -15.85 3.87 3.93
CA LEU A 97 -15.40 3.41 2.61
C LEU A 97 -16.41 2.43 1.97
N ALA A 98 -17.56 2.20 2.59
CA ALA A 98 -18.54 1.20 2.15
C ALA A 98 -19.04 1.43 0.71
N ALA A 99 -19.19 2.69 0.32
CA ALA A 99 -19.62 3.07 -1.02
C ALA A 99 -18.61 2.71 -2.13
N GLU A 100 -17.32 2.61 -1.78
CA GLU A 100 -16.26 2.30 -2.74
C GLU A 100 -16.23 0.80 -3.10
N HIS A 101 -16.63 -0.08 -2.17
CA HIS A 101 -16.62 -1.52 -2.42
C HIS A 101 -18.02 -2.12 -2.68
N GLY A 102 -19.11 -1.42 -2.31
CA GLY A 102 -20.47 -1.95 -2.43
C GLY A 102 -20.59 -3.32 -1.73
N GLY A 103 -21.10 -4.34 -2.43
CA GLY A 103 -21.13 -5.72 -1.91
C GLY A 103 -19.78 -6.44 -1.91
N ALA A 104 -18.76 -5.92 -2.59
CA ALA A 104 -17.46 -6.55 -2.81
C ALA A 104 -16.40 -6.12 -1.76
N ARG A 105 -16.80 -6.14 -0.49
CA ARG A 105 -16.04 -5.67 0.68
C ARG A 105 -14.54 -6.00 0.64
N HIS A 106 -14.20 -7.28 0.46
CA HIS A 106 -12.80 -7.72 0.49
C HIS A 106 -12.05 -7.53 -0.83
N SER A 107 -12.76 -7.37 -1.95
CA SER A 107 -12.13 -7.22 -3.25
C SER A 107 -11.39 -5.89 -3.37
N LEU A 108 -11.93 -4.80 -2.82
CA LEU A 108 -11.25 -3.50 -2.86
C LEU A 108 -9.95 -3.50 -2.06
N GLY A 109 -9.97 -3.97 -0.81
CA GLY A 109 -8.76 -4.07 0.02
C GLY A 109 -7.67 -4.93 -0.64
N LEU A 110 -8.06 -6.08 -1.21
CA LEU A 110 -7.14 -6.96 -1.93
C LEU A 110 -6.53 -6.30 -3.17
N LEU A 111 -7.33 -5.59 -3.97
CA LEU A 111 -6.84 -4.89 -5.17
C LEU A 111 -5.85 -3.77 -4.80
N LEU A 112 -6.14 -3.01 -3.73
CA LEU A 112 -5.24 -1.97 -3.22
C LEU A 112 -3.92 -2.56 -2.72
N GLY A 113 -4.01 -3.65 -1.96
CA GLY A 113 -2.87 -4.43 -1.53
C GLY A 113 -2.01 -4.97 -2.67
N PHE A 114 -2.65 -5.56 -3.66
CA PHE A 114 -1.97 -6.05 -4.87
C PHE A 114 -1.23 -4.92 -5.59
N LEU A 115 -1.87 -3.76 -5.78
CA LEU A 115 -1.21 -2.60 -6.37
C LEU A 115 -0.02 -2.12 -5.54
N TYR A 116 -0.19 -1.97 -4.22
CA TYR A 116 0.90 -1.58 -3.32
C TYR A 116 2.10 -2.54 -3.42
N SER A 117 1.82 -3.86 -3.44
CA SER A 117 2.85 -4.91 -3.49
C SER A 117 3.75 -4.88 -4.73
N GLN A 118 3.35 -4.15 -5.78
CA GLN A 118 4.21 -3.96 -6.97
C GLN A 118 5.38 -3.02 -6.70
N GLY A 119 5.27 -2.11 -5.72
CA GLY A 119 6.34 -1.22 -5.31
C GLY A 119 7.10 -1.72 -4.08
N GLU A 120 6.40 -2.32 -3.11
CA GLU A 120 7.00 -2.78 -1.84
C GLU A 120 6.15 -3.92 -1.26
N SER A 121 6.77 -5.05 -0.88
CA SER A 121 6.06 -6.25 -0.42
C SER A 121 6.31 -6.63 1.05
N GLY A 122 7.25 -5.97 1.74
CA GLY A 122 7.59 -6.25 3.12
C GLY A 122 6.60 -5.66 4.14
N ILE A 123 5.76 -4.70 3.75
CA ILE A 123 4.77 -4.07 4.65
C ILE A 123 3.35 -4.63 4.46
N TYR A 124 3.00 -5.12 3.27
CA TYR A 124 1.65 -5.60 2.94
C TYR A 124 1.53 -7.13 2.97
#